data_AF-A0A8T6SF50-F1
#
_entry.id   AF-A0A8T6SF50-F1
#
_cell.length_a   1.000
_cell.length_b   1.000
_cell.length_c   1.000
_cell.angle_alpha   90.00
_cell.angle_beta   90.00
_cell.angle_gamma   90.00
#
_symmetry.space_group_name_H-M   'P 1'
#
loop_
_entity.id
_entity.type
_entity.pdbx_description
1 polymer ?
#
loop_
_entity_poly.entity_id
_entity_poly.type
_entity_poly.pdbx_seq_one_letter_code
_entity_poly.pdbx_strand_id
1 'polypeptide(L)' 'MNQELEVLDPQEQFQDFFKIEKYREKISQLAVEGETSLKVDFEDIVAFDQQLAQELIRNPDDYLKPARDAAYA' A
#
# COMPACT_ATOMS: atom_id res chain seq x y z
N MET A 1 -19.77 -23.35 5.55
CA MET A 1 -18.63 -22.93 4.72
C MET A 1 -17.88 -21.90 5.51
N ASN A 2 -16.77 -22.27 6.13
CA ASN A 2 -15.85 -21.28 6.69
C ASN A 2 -15.19 -20.63 5.49
N GLN A 3 -15.50 -19.37 5.22
CA GLN A 3 -14.68 -18.57 4.33
C GLN A 3 -13.43 -18.24 5.14
N GLU A 4 -12.39 -19.06 4.99
CA GLU A 4 -11.03 -18.58 5.25
C GLU A 4 -10.85 -17.40 4.30
N LEU A 5 -10.91 -16.18 4.85
CA LEU A 5 -10.51 -14.98 4.13
C LEU A 5 -9.07 -15.25 3.70
N GLU A 6 -8.85 -15.35 2.38
CA GLU A 6 -7.52 -15.47 1.82
C GLU A 6 -6.77 -14.22 2.30
N VAL A 7 -5.79 -14.42 3.20
CA VAL A 7 -4.93 -13.33 3.65
C VAL A 7 -4.02 -13.04 2.45
N LEU A 8 -4.45 -12.10 1.62
CA LEU A 8 -3.64 -11.58 0.52
C LEU A 8 -2.32 -11.08 1.09
N ASP A 9 -1.22 -11.35 0.39
CA ASP A 9 0.11 -10.87 0.78
C ASP A 9 0.05 -9.33 0.85
N PRO A 10 0.37 -8.71 2.01
CA PRO A 10 0.37 -7.25 2.14
C PRO A 10 1.15 -6.54 1.04
N GLN A 11 2.24 -7.15 0.54
CA GLN A 11 3.00 -6.58 -0.57
C GLN A 11 2.17 -6.51 -1.86
N GLU A 12 1.46 -7.60 -2.23
CA GLU A 12 0.60 -7.62 -3.41
C GLU A 12 -0.55 -6.61 -3.27
N GLN A 13 -1.14 -6.49 -2.07
CA GLN A 13 -2.19 -5.50 -1.80
C GLN A 13 -1.68 -4.06 -2.03
N PHE A 14 -0.49 -3.73 -1.54
CA PHE A 14 0.10 -2.41 -1.77
C PHE A 14 0.56 -2.19 -3.21
N GLN A 15 1.00 -3.24 -3.93
CA GLN A 15 1.33 -3.14 -5.36
C GLN A 15 0.08 -2.77 -6.16
N ASP A 16 -1.07 -3.36 -5.86
CA ASP A 16 -2.33 -3.01 -6.51
C ASP A 16 -2.79 -1.59 -6.12
N PHE A 17 -2.65 -1.21 -4.85
CA PHE A 17 -2.93 0.15 -4.40
C PHE A 17 -2.10 1.20 -5.15
N PHE A 18 -0.80 0.96 -5.35
CA PHE A 18 0.08 1.91 -6.04
C PHE A 18 -0.13 1.98 -7.56
N LYS A 19 -0.95 1.10 -8.15
CA LYS A 19 -1.41 1.24 -9.54
C LYS A 19 -2.45 2.34 -9.74
N ILE A 20 -3.05 2.87 -8.67
CA ILE A 20 -3.92 4.06 -8.74
C ILE A 20 -3.09 5.22 -9.29
N GLU A 21 -3.59 5.92 -10.31
CA GLU A 21 -2.78 6.92 -11.03
C GLU A 21 -2.19 8.02 -10.13
N LYS A 22 -2.93 8.47 -9.11
CA LYS A 22 -2.43 9.40 -8.08
C LYS A 22 -1.11 8.95 -7.46
N TYR A 23 -0.95 7.66 -7.20
CA TYR A 23 0.24 7.09 -6.55
C TYR A 23 1.32 6.74 -7.56
N ARG A 24 0.92 6.24 -8.73
CA ARG A 24 1.83 5.99 -9.84
C ARG A 24 2.61 7.23 -10.26
N GLU A 25 1.91 8.35 -10.44
CA GLU A 25 2.54 9.63 -10.77
C GLU A 25 3.52 10.07 -9.68
N LYS A 26 3.11 10.03 -8.40
CA LYS A 26 3.99 10.38 -7.28
C LYS A 26 5.24 9.51 -7.22
N ILE A 27 5.11 8.19 -7.37
CA ILE A 27 6.24 7.26 -7.38
C ILE A 27 7.21 7.59 -8.53
N SER A 28 6.68 7.90 -9.72
CA SER A 28 7.51 8.29 -10.87
C SER A 28 8.33 9.57 -10.62
N GLN A 29 7.81 10.47 -9.78
CA GLN A 29 8.47 11.74 -9.45
C GLN A 29 9.56 11.58 -8.38
N LEU A 30 9.49 10.56 -7.51
CA LEU A 30 10.48 10.33 -6.45
C LEU A 30 11.92 10.30 -6.99
N ALA A 31 12.15 9.58 -8.08
CA ALA A 31 13.48 9.48 -8.71
C ALA A 31 13.93 10.78 -9.37
N VAL A 32 12.98 11.57 -9.91
CA VAL A 32 13.27 12.85 -10.57
C VAL A 32 13.62 13.92 -9.54
N GLU A 33 12.94 13.91 -8.40
CA GLU A 33 13.08 14.91 -7.33
C GLU A 33 14.15 14.52 -6.29
N GLY A 34 14.68 13.29 -6.36
CA GLY A 34 15.63 12.76 -5.39
C GLY A 34 15.00 12.47 -4.03
N GLU A 35 13.68 12.30 -3.98
CA GLU A 35 12.95 11.95 -2.77
C GLU A 35 12.99 10.44 -2.51
N THR A 36 13.05 10.06 -1.23
CA THR A 36 13.07 8.65 -0.80
C THR A 36 11.82 8.24 -0.04
N SER A 37 10.80 9.10 0.02
CA SER A 37 9.59 8.88 0.81
C SER A 37 8.34 9.20 0.02
N LEU A 38 7.38 8.28 -0.02
CA LEU A 38 6.07 8.50 -0.60
C LEU A 38 5.07 8.89 0.48
N LYS A 39 4.38 10.03 0.30
CA LYS A 39 3.23 10.39 1.16
C LYS A 39 1.95 9.73 0.64
N VAL A 40 1.41 8.84 1.46
CA VAL A 40 0.15 8.13 1.23
C VAL A 40 -0.94 8.70 2.13
N ASP A 41 -2.09 9.01 1.54
CA ASP A 41 -3.27 9.41 2.30
C ASP A 41 -3.98 8.17 2.81
N PHE A 42 -4.24 8.11 4.12
CA PHE A 42 -4.90 6.97 4.72
C PHE A 42 -6.35 6.82 4.24
N GLU A 43 -7.02 7.92 3.91
CA GLU A 43 -8.39 7.86 3.35
C GLU A 43 -8.42 7.13 2.00
N ASP A 44 -7.35 7.24 1.21
CA ASP A 44 -7.26 6.49 -0.05
C ASP A 44 -7.11 4.98 0.20
N ILE A 45 -6.38 4.58 1.26
CA ILE A 45 -6.25 3.16 1.64
C ILE A 45 -7.62 2.63 2.09
N VAL A 46 -8.36 3.40 2.89
CA VAL A 46 -9.73 3.04 3.33
C VAL A 46 -10.68 2.94 2.14
N ALA A 47 -10.58 3.84 1.17
CA ALA A 47 -11.40 3.82 -0.05
C ALA A 47 -11.06 2.67 -0.99
N PHE A 48 -9.78 2.26 -1.02
CA PHE A 48 -9.29 1.13 -1.81
C PHE A 48 -9.69 -0.22 -1.21
N ASP A 49 -9.34 -0.44 0.06
CA ASP A 49 -9.63 -1.68 0.79
C ASP A 49 -9.70 -1.41 2.31
N GLN A 50 -10.91 -1.51 2.87
CA GLN A 50 -11.14 -1.32 4.29
C GLN A 50 -10.43 -2.35 5.17
N GLN A 51 -10.26 -3.58 4.69
CA GLN A 51 -9.57 -4.63 5.44
C GLN A 51 -8.07 -4.34 5.49
N LEU A 52 -7.45 -3.96 4.37
CA LEU A 52 -6.07 -3.49 4.33
C LEU A 52 -5.84 -2.32 5.29
N ALA A 53 -6.75 -1.34 5.30
CA ALA A 53 -6.67 -0.20 6.21
C ALA A 53 -6.74 -0.61 7.68
N GLN A 54 -7.65 -1.54 8.03
CA GLN A 54 -7.78 -2.06 9.39
C GLN A 54 -6.54 -2.82 9.84
N GLU A 55 -6.00 -3.69 8.98
CA GLU A 55 -4.81 -4.47 9.31
C GLU A 55 -3.55 -3.61 9.41
N LEU A 56 -3.41 -2.59 8.56
CA LEU A 56 -2.33 -1.60 8.68
C LEU A 56 -2.37 -0.87 10.05
N ILE A 57 -3.56 -0.56 10.57
CA ILE A 57 -3.69 0.02 11.92
C ILE A 57 -3.35 -1.00 13.01
N ARG A 58 -3.79 -2.25 12.86
CA ARG A 58 -3.59 -3.31 13.86
C ARG A 58 -2.13 -3.75 13.96
N ASN A 59 -1.47 -3.93 12.82
CA ASN A 59 -0.15 -4.53 12.67
C ASN A 59 0.77 -3.65 11.81
N PRO A 60 1.03 -2.39 12.19
CA PRO A 60 1.75 -1.44 11.34
C PRO A 60 3.15 -1.91 10.93
N ASP A 61 3.89 -2.53 11.86
CA ASP A 61 5.25 -3.02 11.60
C ASP A 61 5.28 -4.13 10.53
N ASP A 62 4.21 -4.94 10.46
CA ASP A 62 4.07 -6.02 9.50
C ASP A 62 3.64 -5.53 8.11
N TYR A 63 3.02 -4.35 8.02
CA TYR A 63 2.48 -3.80 6.76
C TYR A 63 3.33 -2.69 6.15
N LEU A 64 4.05 -1.90 6.96
CA LEU A 64 4.87 -0.79 6.45
C LEU A 64 6.07 -1.24 5.62
N LYS A 65 6.70 -2.37 5.98
CA LYS A 65 7.82 -2.92 5.20
C LYS A 65 7.33 -3.46 3.84
N PRO A 66 6.28 -4.30 3.76
CA PRO A 66 5.67 -4.67 2.48
C PRO A 66 5.20 -3.48 1.64
N ALA A 67 4.60 -2.46 2.26
CA ALA A 67 4.20 -1.23 1.55
C ALA A 67 5.40 -0.53 0.90
N ARG A 68 6.52 -0.40 1.63
CA ARG A 68 7.74 0.14 1.06
C ARG A 68 8.22 -0.70 -0.12
N ASP A 69 8.30 -2.02 0.05
CA ASP A 69 8.84 -2.92 -0.96
C ASP A 69 7.95 -2.95 -2.22
N ALA A 70 6.63 -2.83 -2.06
CA ALA A 70 5.66 -2.70 -3.14
C ALA A 70 5.87 -1.43 -4.00
N ALA A 71 6.35 -0.33 -3.42
CA ALA A 71 6.64 0.89 -4.17
C ALA A 71 7.89 0.80 -5.05
N TYR A 72 8.73 -0.23 -4.86
CA TYR A 72 9.95 -0.49 -5.64
C TYR A 72 9.78 -1.60 -6.69
N ALA A 73 8.64 -2.30 -6.71
CA ALA A 73 8.37 -3.45 -7.58
C ALA A 73 7.91 -3.03 -8.98
#